data_AF-A0A520GRH2-F1
#
_entry.id   AF-A0A520GRH2-F1
#
_cell.length_a   1.000
_cell.length_b   1.000
_cell.length_c   1.000
_cell.angle_alpha   90.00
_cell.angle_beta   90.00
_cell.angle_gamma   90.00
#
_symmetry.space_group_name_H-M   'P 1'
#
loop_
_entity.id
_entity.type
_entity.pdbx_description
1 polymer ?
#
loop_
_entity_poly.entity_id
_entity_poly.type
_entity_poly.pdbx_seq_one_letter_code
_entity_poly.pdbx_strand_id
1 'polypeptide(L)'
;MALIALLAGDGIGPEVTAEARRVLEVLDLGLTFEEAPVGGAAYRAAGHPLPPETLDLARRADAILFGAVGDPAFDMLERAFRPEQAILGLRKELELFA
;
A
#
# COMPACT_ATOMS: atom_id res chain seq x y z
N MET A 1 20.31 -5.48 -1.02
CA MET A 1 19.57 -4.45 -0.27
C MET A 1 18.15 -4.94 -0.19
N ALA A 2 17.52 -4.86 0.99
CA ALA A 2 16.14 -5.33 1.13
C ALA A 2 15.19 -4.31 0.47
N LEU A 3 14.28 -4.80 -0.37
CA LEU A 3 13.27 -3.99 -1.04
C LEU A 3 12.03 -3.86 -0.15
N ILE A 4 11.65 -2.62 0.14
CA ILE A 4 10.41 -2.28 0.84
C ILE A 4 9.40 -1.73 -0.17
N ALA A 5 8.25 -2.39 -0.29
CA ALA A 5 7.10 -1.83 -1.00
C ALA A 5 6.43 -0.77 -0.12
N LEU A 6 6.48 0.50 -0.52
CA LEU A 6 5.86 1.60 0.20
C LEU A 6 4.48 1.89 -0.41
N LEU A 7 3.44 1.49 0.32
CA LEU A 7 2.04 1.57 -0.09
C LEU A 7 1.32 2.59 0.79
N ALA A 8 1.45 3.88 0.45
CA ALA A 8 1.00 5.00 1.27
C ALA A 8 -0.53 5.05 1.48
N GLY A 9 -1.30 4.78 0.42
CA GLY A 9 -2.76 4.72 0.45
C GLY A 9 -3.47 6.09 0.52
N ASP A 10 -4.49 6.20 1.36
CA ASP A 10 -5.46 7.30 1.42
C ASP A 10 -5.34 8.15 2.69
N GLY A 11 -5.95 9.34 2.66
CA GLY A 11 -6.08 10.22 3.82
C GLY A 11 -4.73 10.55 4.46
N ILE A 12 -4.55 10.18 5.72
CA ILE A 12 -3.32 10.41 6.48
C ILE A 12 -2.17 9.46 6.10
N GLY A 13 -2.45 8.41 5.33
CA GLY A 13 -1.48 7.37 4.95
C GLY A 13 -0.17 7.91 4.33
N PRO A 14 -0.24 8.79 3.31
CA PRO A 14 0.95 9.44 2.74
C PRO A 14 1.78 10.25 3.75
N GLU A 15 1.15 10.96 4.69
CA GLU A 15 1.86 11.78 5.67
C GLU A 15 2.62 10.90 6.67
N VAL A 16 1.97 9.88 7.23
CA VAL A 16 2.61 9.00 8.23
C VAL A 16 3.70 8.11 7.63
N THR A 17 3.51 7.64 6.38
CA THR A 17 4.51 6.82 5.70
C THR A 17 5.73 7.62 5.24
N ALA A 18 5.56 8.91 4.90
CA ALA A 18 6.67 9.80 4.61
C ALA A 18 7.59 9.98 5.84
N GLU A 19 7.03 10.18 7.03
CA GLU A 19 7.81 10.29 8.26
C GLU A 19 8.44 8.95 8.68
N ALA A 20 7.75 7.82 8.48
CA ALA A 20 8.32 6.49 8.69
C ALA A 20 9.54 6.24 7.79
N ARG A 21 9.43 6.60 6.50
CA ARG A 21 10.54 6.52 5.55
C ARG A 21 11.73 7.39 5.99
N ARG A 22 11.49 8.63 6.43
CA ARG A 22 12.55 9.52 6.94
C ARG A 22 13.35 8.88 8.08
N VAL A 23 12.66 8.25 9.03
CA VAL A 23 13.34 7.53 10.12
C VAL A 23 14.17 6.37 9.57
N LEU A 24 13.62 5.56 8.67
CA LEU A 24 14.33 4.43 8.06
C LEU A 24 15.57 4.86 7.26
N GLU A 25 15.50 5.99 6.55
CA GLU A 25 16.62 6.56 5.80
C GLU A 25 17.75 7.04 6.74
N VAL A 26 17.41 7.64 7.89
CA VAL A 26 18.40 8.06 8.90
C VAL A 26 19.14 6.88 9.53
N LEU A 27 18.48 5.72 9.63
CA LEU A 27 19.10 4.50 10.19
C LEU A 27 20.10 3.82 9.24
N ASP A 28 20.12 4.20 7.95
CA ASP A 28 21.03 3.67 6.92
C ASP A 28 21.12 2.13 6.88
N LEU A 29 19.96 1.47 6.88
CA LEU A 29 19.86 0.01 6.99
C LEU A 29 20.10 -0.74 5.66
N GLY A 30 20.58 -0.06 4.61
CA GLY A 30 20.73 -0.66 3.28
C GLY A 30 19.39 -1.08 2.65
N LEU A 31 18.33 -0.31 2.90
CA LEU A 31 16.99 -0.51 2.34
C LEU A 31 16.84 0.22 1.00
N THR A 32 16.05 -0.35 0.11
CA THR A 32 15.55 0.32 -1.09
C THR A 32 14.04 0.40 -1.02
N PHE A 33 13.45 1.48 -1.52
CA PHE A 33 12.01 1.69 -1.50
C PHE A 33 11.49 1.79 -2.93
N GLU A 34 10.39 1.10 -3.20
CA GLU A 34 9.59 1.34 -4.39
C GLU A 34 8.14 1.62 -3.99
N GLU A 35 7.53 2.58 -4.66
CA GLU A 35 6.21 3.10 -4.33
C GLU A 35 5.18 2.64 -5.35
N ALA A 36 4.00 2.26 -4.88
CA ALA A 36 2.85 1.97 -5.74
C ALA A 36 1.55 2.44 -5.06
N PRO A 37 0.53 2.83 -5.85
CA PRO A 37 -0.74 3.26 -5.29
C PRO A 37 -1.51 2.07 -4.71
N VAL A 38 -2.29 2.31 -3.64
CA VAL A 38 -3.18 1.31 -3.02
C VAL A 38 -4.46 1.99 -2.52
N GLY A 39 -5.54 1.24 -2.32
CA GLY A 39 -6.81 1.75 -1.82
C GLY A 39 -7.50 2.71 -2.80
N GLY A 40 -8.08 3.78 -2.27
CA GLY A 40 -8.74 4.82 -3.07
C GLY A 40 -7.79 5.52 -4.05
N ALA A 41 -6.53 5.72 -3.68
CA ALA A 41 -5.49 6.23 -4.58
C ALA A 41 -5.28 5.35 -5.80
N ALA A 42 -5.25 4.02 -5.61
CA ALA A 42 -5.19 3.08 -6.71
C ALA A 42 -6.47 3.03 -7.53
N TYR A 43 -7.63 3.10 -6.88
CA TYR A 43 -8.90 3.15 -7.59
C TYR A 43 -8.99 4.36 -8.51
N ARG A 44 -8.54 5.54 -8.07
CA ARG A 44 -8.47 6.75 -8.91
C ARG A 44 -7.53 6.58 -10.11
N ALA A 45 -6.41 5.88 -9.93
CA ALA A 45 -5.39 5.73 -10.98
C ALA A 45 -5.73 4.62 -12.00
N ALA A 46 -6.31 3.50 -11.53
CA ALA A 46 -6.42 2.27 -12.30
C ALA A 46 -7.79 1.57 -12.19
N GLY A 47 -8.76 2.16 -11.49
CA GLY A 47 -10.11 1.61 -11.33
C GLY A 47 -10.22 0.41 -10.39
N HIS A 48 -9.14 0.05 -9.68
CA HIS A 48 -9.14 -1.05 -8.71
C HIS A 48 -8.34 -0.68 -7.45
N PRO A 49 -8.79 -1.05 -6.24
CA PRO A 49 -8.11 -0.69 -4.99
C PRO A 49 -6.77 -1.42 -4.78
N LEU A 50 -6.56 -2.54 -5.46
CA LEU A 50 -5.29 -3.27 -5.49
C LEU A 50 -4.96 -3.70 -6.94
N PRO A 51 -4.36 -2.82 -7.76
CA PRO A 51 -4.01 -3.13 -9.14
C PRO A 51 -2.96 -4.26 -9.20
N PRO A 52 -2.91 -5.03 -10.31
CA PRO A 52 -1.92 -6.09 -10.49
C PRO A 52 -0.48 -5.60 -10.27
N GLU A 53 -0.15 -4.40 -10.74
CA GLU A 53 1.19 -3.82 -10.62
C GLU A 53 1.60 -3.57 -9.16
N THR A 54 0.65 -3.11 -8.33
CA THR A 54 0.86 -2.93 -6.88
C THR A 54 1.05 -4.29 -6.19
N LEU A 55 0.27 -5.30 -6.59
CA LEU A 55 0.40 -6.65 -6.05
C LEU A 55 1.74 -7.30 -6.46
N ASP A 56 2.19 -7.09 -7.70
CA ASP A 56 3.46 -7.58 -8.19
C ASP A 56 4.65 -6.91 -7.50
N LEU A 57 4.51 -5.63 -7.11
CA LEU A 57 5.46 -4.99 -6.20
C LEU A 57 5.45 -5.63 -4.82
N ALA A 58 4.27 -5.80 -4.23
CA ALA A 58 4.15 -6.40 -2.91
C ALA A 58 4.71 -7.84 -2.87
N ARG A 59 4.55 -8.62 -3.94
CA ARG A 59 5.04 -10.00 -4.06
C ARG A 59 6.57 -10.12 -4.15
N ARG A 60 7.24 -9.16 -4.80
CA ARG A 60 8.71 -9.19 -4.97
C ARG A 60 9.47 -8.45 -3.87
N ALA A 61 8.79 -7.64 -3.07
CA ALA A 61 9.40 -6.93 -1.96
C ALA A 61 9.68 -7.87 -0.78
N ASP A 62 10.73 -7.58 -0.01
CA ASP A 62 11.07 -8.31 1.21
C ASP A 62 10.13 -7.95 2.36
N ALA A 63 9.58 -6.73 2.36
CA ALA A 63 8.56 -6.28 3.30
C ALA A 63 7.71 -5.14 2.72
N ILE A 64 6.59 -4.83 3.38
CA ILE A 64 5.63 -3.81 2.97
C ILE A 64 5.51 -2.76 4.08
N LEU A 65 5.75 -1.50 3.73
CA LEU A 65 5.40 -0.34 4.56
C LEU A 65 4.05 0.21 4.07
N PHE A 66 2.98 -0.11 4.81
CA PHE A 66 1.61 0.25 4.46
C PHE A 66 1.12 1.41 5.34
N GLY A 67 0.52 2.43 4.71
CA GLY A 67 -0.08 3.57 5.41
C GLY A 67 -1.50 3.27 5.88
N ALA A 68 -2.48 3.94 5.28
CA ALA A 68 -3.89 3.76 5.58
C ALA A 68 -4.68 3.70 4.28
N VAL A 69 -5.85 3.04 4.27
CA VAL A 69 -6.79 3.08 3.14
C VAL A 69 -8.19 3.35 3.66
N GLY A 70 -9.01 3.96 2.81
CA GLY A 70 -10.37 4.36 3.15
C GLY A 70 -10.54 5.88 3.16
N ASP A 71 -11.61 6.34 2.53
CA ASP A 71 -12.06 7.74 2.53
C ASP A 71 -13.57 7.74 2.23
N PRO A 72 -14.39 8.57 2.90
CA PRO A 72 -15.83 8.64 2.66
C PRO A 72 -16.23 8.87 1.20
N ALA A 73 -15.35 9.45 0.38
CA ALA A 73 -15.56 9.60 -1.06
C ALA A 73 -15.78 8.27 -1.81
N PHE A 74 -15.40 7.13 -1.21
CA PHE A 74 -15.48 5.80 -1.82
C PHE A 74 -16.58 4.90 -1.23
N ASP A 75 -17.37 5.38 -0.27
CA ASP A 75 -18.39 4.55 0.41
C ASP A 75 -19.48 4.03 -0.54
N MET A 76 -19.74 4.78 -1.62
CA MET A 76 -20.74 4.45 -2.63
C MET A 76 -20.23 3.50 -3.72
N LEU A 77 -18.93 3.13 -3.71
CA LEU A 77 -18.41 2.12 -4.61
C LEU A 77 -19.00 0.75 -4.29
N GLU A 78 -19.15 -0.06 -5.34
CA GLU A 78 -19.42 -1.50 -5.18
C GLU A 78 -18.35 -2.11 -4.27
N ARG A 79 -18.77 -3.02 -3.40
CA ARG A 79 -17.94 -3.59 -2.34
C ARG A 79 -16.59 -4.11 -2.83
N ALA A 80 -16.53 -4.68 -4.03
CA ALA A 80 -15.29 -5.20 -4.63
C ALA A 80 -14.25 -4.10 -4.93
N PHE A 81 -14.68 -2.86 -5.12
CA PHE A 81 -13.81 -1.72 -5.47
C PHE A 81 -13.53 -0.78 -4.30
N ARG A 82 -14.08 -1.07 -3.11
CA ARG A 82 -13.82 -0.23 -1.93
C ARG A 82 -12.36 -0.33 -1.48
N PRO A 83 -11.76 0.76 -0.95
CA PRO A 83 -10.35 0.79 -0.57
C PRO A 83 -9.91 -0.34 0.36
N GLU A 84 -10.77 -0.77 1.30
CA GLU A 84 -10.45 -1.80 2.29
C GLU A 84 -10.29 -3.20 1.66
N GLN A 85 -10.77 -3.41 0.43
CA GLN A 85 -10.49 -4.65 -0.30
C GLN A 85 -9.00 -4.82 -0.59
N ALA A 86 -8.21 -3.73 -0.62
CA ALA A 86 -6.77 -3.84 -0.76
C ALA A 86 -6.11 -4.52 0.46
N ILE A 87 -6.58 -4.27 1.68
CA ILE A 87 -6.06 -4.92 2.91
C ILE A 87 -6.32 -6.42 2.83
N LEU A 88 -7.55 -6.81 2.48
CA LEU A 88 -7.94 -8.21 2.39
C LEU A 88 -7.23 -8.91 1.24
N GLY A 89 -7.11 -8.24 0.09
CA GLY A 89 -6.40 -8.72 -1.10
C GLY A 89 -4.93 -8.98 -0.80
N LEU A 90 -4.22 -8.00 -0.23
CA LEU A 90 -2.80 -8.15 0.14
C LEU A 90 -2.60 -9.32 1.12
N ARG A 91 -3.39 -9.38 2.20
CA ARG A 91 -3.25 -10.47 3.18
C ARG A 91 -3.51 -11.84 2.59
N LYS A 92 -4.52 -11.96 1.72
CA LYS A 92 -4.88 -13.23 1.08
C LYS A 92 -3.83 -13.66 0.06
N GLU A 93 -3.46 -12.76 -0.85
CA GLU A 93 -2.56 -13.06 -1.97
C GLU A 93 -1.10 -13.27 -1.54
N LEU A 94 -0.72 -12.76 -0.37
CA LEU A 94 0.62 -12.90 0.22
C LEU A 94 0.63 -13.83 1.44
N GLU A 95 -0.48 -14.50 1.73
CA GLU A 95 -0.61 -15.46 2.85
C GLU A 95 -0.19 -14.89 4.22
N LEU A 96 -0.56 -13.63 4.52
CA LEU A 96 -0.20 -12.94 5.77
C LEU A 96 -1.18 -13.31 6.91
N PHE A 97 -0.91 -14.42 7.60
CA PHE A 97 -1.80 -15.01 8.60
C PHE A 97 -1.51 -14.65 10.07
N ALA A 98 -0.42 -13.92 10.36
CA ALA A 98 0.05 -13.59 11.71
C ALA A 98 0.12 -12.08 11.94
#